data_AF-A0A423W2E7-F1
#
_entry.id   AF-A0A423W2E7-F1
#
_cell.length_a   1.000
_cell.length_b   1.000
_cell.length_c   1.000
_cell.angle_alpha   90.00
_cell.angle_beta   90.00
_cell.angle_gamma   90.00
#
_symmetry.space_group_name_H-M   'P 1'
#
loop_
_entity.id
_entity.type
_entity.pdbx_description
1 polymer ?
#
loop_
_entity_poly.entity_id
_entity_poly.type
_entity_poly.pdbx_seq_one_letter_code
_entity_poly.pdbx_strand_id
1 'polypeptide(L)'
;MQISGIEKIAPIYYLLAIATGDTTTADRRVAPETAVAVLPATLLAYVLPGALMAALPLTATEVSRSIFTPQILVSYAFFLAPITVPLLTTAISKAVSWFTRRRGRHGSRTQAAGFRTKAVVDKSCDGEGRQYFPEIPRLRTAYAVAFAIQAAQHIYTVTRTYLLSCTGQLSLVAVLRNLLTKPTVPGQEYASIALYAGATLGFGLYTVWDIRRRGYTTDRVASKAALGVVAGQVLVGPGAAYAGLWWWGEGVLARCV
;
A
#
# COMPACT_ATOMS: atom_id res chain seq x y z
N MET A 1 -24.10 0.67 0.85
CA MET A 1 -23.96 0.10 -0.52
C MET A 1 -22.50 -0.07 -0.98
N GLN A 2 -21.54 0.77 -0.58
CA GLN A 2 -20.18 0.77 -1.16
C GLN A 2 -19.16 -0.19 -0.51
N ILE A 3 -19.38 -0.61 0.76
CA ILE A 3 -18.56 -1.64 1.44
C ILE A 3 -18.61 -2.96 0.64
N SER A 4 -19.80 -3.31 0.11
CA SER A 4 -20.01 -4.45 -0.80
C SER A 4 -19.15 -4.38 -2.07
N GLY A 5 -18.73 -3.19 -2.51
CA GLY A 5 -17.87 -3.00 -3.67
C GLY A 5 -16.46 -3.51 -3.44
N ILE A 6 -15.77 -3.01 -2.41
CA ILE A 6 -14.39 -3.42 -2.09
C ILE A 6 -14.31 -4.92 -1.78
N GLU A 7 -15.30 -5.43 -1.05
CA GLU A 7 -15.34 -6.83 -0.62
C GLU A 7 -15.56 -7.80 -1.78
N LYS A 8 -16.24 -7.39 -2.85
CA LYS A 8 -16.40 -8.19 -4.07
C LYS A 8 -15.23 -7.99 -5.03
N ILE A 9 -14.76 -6.75 -5.17
CA ILE A 9 -13.74 -6.39 -6.16
C ILE A 9 -12.37 -6.94 -5.75
N ALA A 10 -12.00 -6.89 -4.46
CA ALA A 10 -10.67 -7.33 -4.03
C ALA A 10 -10.39 -8.82 -4.31
N PRO A 11 -11.27 -9.78 -3.98
CA PRO A 11 -11.07 -11.17 -4.37
C PRO A 11 -10.96 -11.37 -5.88
N ILE A 12 -11.80 -10.70 -6.67
CA ILE A 12 -11.74 -10.77 -8.14
C ILE A 12 -10.40 -10.23 -8.63
N TYR A 13 -9.96 -9.08 -8.11
CA TYR A 13 -8.67 -8.49 -8.41
C TYR A 13 -7.52 -9.43 -8.05
N TYR A 14 -7.56 -10.08 -6.88
CA TYR A 14 -6.53 -11.03 -6.48
C TYR A 14 -6.50 -12.26 -7.38
N LEU A 15 -7.65 -12.82 -7.75
CA LEU A 15 -7.73 -13.93 -8.69
C LEU A 15 -7.19 -13.55 -10.07
N LEU A 16 -7.54 -12.36 -10.57
CA LEU A 16 -7.00 -11.83 -11.81
C LEU A 16 -5.48 -11.64 -11.69
N ALA A 17 -4.99 -11.03 -10.61
CA ALA A 17 -3.56 -10.83 -10.39
C ALA A 17 -2.78 -12.16 -10.30
N ILE A 18 -3.38 -13.21 -9.76
CA ILE A 18 -2.83 -14.57 -9.76
C ILE A 18 -2.80 -15.13 -11.18
N ALA A 19 -3.93 -15.03 -11.91
CA ALA A 19 -4.08 -15.58 -13.25
C ALA A 19 -3.22 -14.86 -14.30
N THR A 20 -3.07 -13.54 -14.20
CA THR A 20 -2.27 -12.71 -15.09
C THR A 20 -0.84 -12.51 -14.58
N GLY A 21 -0.48 -13.13 -13.45
CA GLY A 21 0.80 -12.91 -12.77
C GLY A 21 1.97 -13.33 -13.66
N ASP A 22 2.61 -12.34 -14.28
CA ASP A 22 3.67 -12.57 -15.26
C ASP A 22 4.94 -13.19 -14.63
N THR A 23 5.70 -13.91 -15.43
CA THR A 23 6.93 -14.63 -15.04
C THR A 23 8.13 -13.71 -14.77
N THR A 24 7.99 -12.42 -15.10
CA THR A 24 9.05 -11.40 -15.20
C THR A 24 9.13 -10.47 -13.98
N THR A 25 8.73 -10.94 -12.79
CA THR A 25 8.77 -10.16 -11.53
C THR A 25 10.15 -9.57 -11.19
N ALA A 26 11.23 -10.09 -11.79
CA ALA A 26 12.60 -9.61 -11.61
C ALA A 26 12.95 -8.32 -12.41
N ASP A 27 12.23 -7.97 -13.48
CA ASP A 27 12.58 -6.78 -14.31
C ASP A 27 11.59 -5.62 -14.14
N ARG A 28 10.93 -5.54 -12.98
CA ARG A 28 10.00 -4.45 -12.67
C ARG A 28 10.77 -3.16 -12.35
N ARG A 29 11.32 -2.52 -13.39
CA ARG A 29 11.95 -1.20 -13.26
C ARG A 29 10.89 -0.13 -13.02
N VAL A 30 10.90 0.45 -11.83
CA VAL A 30 10.07 1.60 -11.50
C VAL A 30 10.88 2.86 -11.77
N ALA A 31 10.32 3.80 -12.54
CA ALA A 31 10.99 5.08 -12.79
C ALA A 31 11.30 5.78 -11.45
N PRO A 32 12.52 6.30 -11.25
CA PRO A 32 12.94 6.87 -9.98
C PRO A 32 12.08 8.07 -9.56
N GLU A 33 11.50 8.79 -10.51
CA GLU A 33 10.55 9.89 -10.27
C GLU A 33 9.23 9.37 -9.71
N THR A 34 8.76 8.21 -10.19
CA THR A 34 7.56 7.55 -9.66
C THR A 34 7.79 7.11 -8.22
N ALA A 35 8.94 6.50 -7.94
CA ALA A 35 9.30 6.07 -6.57
C ALA A 35 9.33 7.23 -5.56
N VAL A 36 9.74 8.44 -5.99
CA VAL A 36 9.68 9.66 -5.15
C VAL A 36 8.25 10.18 -5.00
N ALA A 37 7.45 10.10 -6.05
CA ALA A 37 6.09 10.64 -6.08
C ALA A 37 5.06 9.81 -5.29
N VAL A 38 5.27 8.49 -5.15
CA VAL A 38 4.31 7.58 -4.51
C VAL A 38 4.03 7.96 -3.06
N LEU A 39 5.05 8.27 -2.27
CA LEU A 39 4.88 8.60 -0.85
C LEU A 39 4.02 9.86 -0.63
N PRO A 40 4.35 11.05 -1.20
CA PRO A 40 3.53 12.23 -1.01
C PRO A 40 2.13 12.06 -1.62
N ALA A 41 1.99 11.35 -2.74
CA ALA A 41 0.68 11.04 -3.30
C ALA A 41 -0.18 10.20 -2.34
N THR A 42 0.41 9.18 -1.72
CA THR A 42 -0.27 8.32 -0.74
C THR A 42 -0.66 9.11 0.51
N LEU A 43 0.23 9.97 1.00
CA LEU A 43 -0.07 10.82 2.16
C LEU A 43 -1.24 11.77 1.89
N LEU A 44 -1.25 12.43 0.73
CA LEU A 44 -2.26 13.42 0.38
C LEU A 44 -3.62 12.80 0.01
N ALA A 45 -3.61 11.72 -0.79
CA ALA A 45 -4.83 11.20 -1.38
C ALA A 45 -5.45 10.02 -0.61
N TYR A 46 -4.75 9.44 0.37
CA TYR A 46 -5.27 8.34 1.18
C TYR A 46 -5.20 8.64 2.69
N VAL A 47 -4.01 8.96 3.19
CA VAL A 47 -3.79 9.12 4.64
C VAL A 47 -4.52 10.34 5.18
N LEU A 48 -4.40 11.49 4.51
CA LEU A 48 -5.04 12.72 4.94
C LEU A 48 -6.59 12.59 4.96
N PRO A 49 -7.26 12.10 3.89
CA PRO A 49 -8.69 11.82 3.96
C PRO A 49 -9.07 10.83 5.06
N GLY A 50 -8.29 9.76 5.27
CA GLY A 50 -8.54 8.77 6.31
C GLY A 50 -8.44 9.36 7.72
N ALA A 51 -7.42 10.18 7.97
CA ALA A 51 -7.23 10.87 9.25
C ALA A 51 -8.34 11.89 9.51
N LEU A 52 -8.75 12.66 8.49
CA LEU A 52 -9.87 13.59 8.59
C LEU A 52 -11.18 12.85 8.88
N MET A 53 -11.40 11.68 8.26
CA MET A 53 -12.57 10.85 8.50
C MET A 53 -12.60 10.32 9.94
N ALA A 54 -11.45 9.98 10.51
CA ALA A 54 -11.34 9.53 11.89
C ALA A 54 -11.53 10.67 12.91
N ALA A 55 -11.08 11.88 12.58
CA ALA A 55 -11.14 13.05 13.47
C ALA A 55 -12.50 13.78 13.43
N LEU A 56 -13.19 13.77 12.29
CA LEU A 56 -14.49 14.44 12.16
C LEU A 56 -15.58 13.57 12.81
N PRO A 57 -16.26 14.05 13.88
CA PRO A 57 -17.36 13.31 14.46
C PRO A 57 -18.48 13.17 13.42
N LEU A 58 -18.95 11.94 13.23
CA LEU A 58 -20.18 11.64 12.49
C LEU A 58 -21.36 12.14 13.34
N THR A 59 -21.56 13.46 13.39
CA THR A 59 -22.74 14.05 13.99
C THR A 59 -23.92 13.76 13.06
N ALA A 60 -24.61 12.65 13.35
CA ALA A 60 -25.82 12.24 12.65
C ALA A 60 -27.03 13.20 12.86
N THR A 61 -26.82 14.36 13.49
CA THR A 61 -27.91 15.18 14.02
C THR A 61 -28.26 16.43 13.23
N GLU A 62 -27.58 16.75 12.13
CA GLU A 62 -28.09 17.78 11.23
C GLU A 62 -28.14 17.28 9.79
N VAL A 63 -29.28 16.66 9.50
CA VAL A 63 -29.87 16.51 8.18
C VAL A 63 -30.15 17.91 7.62
N SER A 64 -29.10 18.66 7.30
CA SER A 64 -29.19 19.72 6.31
C SER A 64 -29.00 19.06 4.96
N ARG A 65 -29.99 19.18 4.08
CA ARG A 65 -30.05 18.62 2.71
C ARG A 65 -28.98 19.23 1.77
N SER A 66 -27.78 19.48 2.25
CA SER A 66 -26.65 19.90 1.42
C SER A 66 -25.85 18.68 1.00
N ILE A 67 -25.73 18.47 -0.30
CA ILE A 67 -24.84 17.46 -0.90
C ILE A 67 -23.36 17.77 -0.60
N PHE A 68 -23.06 18.96 -0.08
CA PHE A 68 -21.72 19.46 0.23
C PHE A 68 -21.53 19.65 1.74
N THR A 69 -21.59 18.57 2.52
CA THR A 69 -21.02 18.62 3.88
C THR A 69 -19.53 18.25 3.83
N PRO A 70 -18.68 18.87 4.68
CA PRO A 70 -17.26 18.51 4.77
C PRO A 70 -17.04 17.00 5.01
N GLN A 71 -17.94 16.36 5.76
CA GLN A 71 -17.90 14.92 6.06
C GLN A 71 -18.10 14.07 4.80
N ILE A 72 -19.08 14.41 3.96
CA ILE A 72 -19.35 13.72 2.69
C ILE A 72 -18.16 13.90 1.74
N LEU A 73 -17.61 15.11 1.65
CA LEU A 73 -16.43 15.40 0.82
C LEU A 73 -15.22 14.57 1.23
N VAL A 74 -14.92 14.51 2.53
CA VAL A 74 -13.80 13.70 3.06
C VAL A 74 -14.03 12.22 2.81
N SER A 75 -15.26 11.74 2.97
CA SER A 75 -15.63 10.34 2.68
C SER A 75 -15.42 9.99 1.20
N TYR A 76 -15.90 10.84 0.29
CA TYR A 76 -15.67 10.65 -1.15
C TYR A 76 -14.18 10.72 -1.51
N ALA A 77 -13.42 11.64 -0.91
CA ALA A 77 -11.98 11.72 -1.12
C ALA A 77 -11.27 10.43 -0.71
N PHE A 78 -11.64 9.84 0.44
CA PHE A 78 -11.11 8.55 0.87
C PHE A 78 -11.53 7.40 -0.06
N PHE A 79 -12.80 7.36 -0.50
CA PHE A 79 -13.28 6.32 -1.41
C PHE A 79 -12.66 6.38 -2.80
N LEU A 80 -12.28 7.57 -3.27
CA LEU A 80 -11.60 7.76 -4.55
C LEU A 80 -10.08 7.53 -4.47
N ALA A 81 -9.52 7.26 -3.29
CA ALA A 81 -8.09 7.02 -3.10
C ALA A 81 -7.45 6.05 -4.11
N PRO A 82 -8.06 4.89 -4.46
CA PRO A 82 -7.47 3.97 -5.44
C PRO A 82 -7.27 4.59 -6.83
N ILE A 83 -8.05 5.61 -7.20
CA ILE A 83 -7.95 6.31 -8.47
C ILE A 83 -7.05 7.56 -8.33
N THR A 84 -7.21 8.31 -7.25
CA THR A 84 -6.49 9.57 -7.04
C THR A 84 -5.02 9.35 -6.72
N VAL A 85 -4.63 8.29 -6.00
CA VAL A 85 -3.22 8.01 -5.67
C VAL A 85 -2.38 7.75 -6.94
N PRO A 86 -2.77 6.87 -7.89
CA PRO A 86 -2.02 6.69 -9.14
C PRO A 86 -1.97 7.94 -10.01
N LEU A 87 -3.09 8.67 -10.12
CA LEU A 87 -3.16 9.91 -10.90
C LEU A 87 -2.24 10.99 -10.32
N LEU A 88 -2.28 11.17 -9.00
CA LEU A 88 -1.46 12.14 -8.29
C LEU A 88 0.01 11.76 -8.33
N THR A 89 0.34 10.48 -8.19
CA THR A 89 1.70 9.95 -8.37
C THR A 89 2.22 10.32 -9.76
N THR A 90 1.41 10.09 -10.80
CA THR A 90 1.77 10.42 -12.19
C THR A 90 1.96 11.93 -12.37
N ALA A 91 1.06 12.75 -11.82
CA ALA A 91 1.13 14.20 -11.89
C ALA A 91 2.38 14.75 -11.19
N ILE A 92 2.66 14.30 -9.98
CA ILE A 92 3.86 14.67 -9.21
C ILE A 92 5.12 14.21 -9.94
N SER A 93 5.15 12.98 -10.46
CA SER A 93 6.29 12.46 -11.24
C SER A 93 6.57 13.31 -12.48
N LYS A 94 5.53 13.72 -13.22
CA LYS A 94 5.65 14.63 -14.36
C LYS A 94 6.14 16.01 -13.94
N ALA A 95 5.62 16.56 -12.84
CA ALA A 95 6.07 17.84 -12.31
C ALA A 95 7.55 17.80 -11.91
N VAL A 96 7.97 16.79 -11.14
CA VAL A 96 9.37 16.60 -10.73
C VAL A 96 10.29 16.48 -11.94
N SER A 97 9.95 15.64 -12.92
CA SER A 97 10.77 15.48 -14.15
C SER A 97 10.85 16.76 -14.98
N TRP A 98 9.79 17.57 -15.00
CA TRP A 98 9.78 18.85 -15.68
C TRP A 98 10.66 19.89 -14.97
N PHE A 99 10.60 19.96 -13.63
CA PHE A 99 11.43 20.85 -12.83
C PHE A 99 12.92 20.50 -12.93
N THR A 100 13.28 19.22 -12.88
CA THR A 100 14.67 18.78 -13.02
C THR A 100 15.22 19.08 -14.42
N ARG A 101 14.44 18.84 -15.48
CA ARG A 101 14.81 19.20 -16.86
C ARG A 101 15.02 20.70 -17.04
N ARG A 102 14.16 21.54 -16.45
CA ARG A 102 14.30 23.01 -16.52
C ARG A 102 15.54 23.51 -15.78
N ARG A 103 15.83 22.95 -14.60
CA ARG A 103 17.00 23.32 -13.81
C ARG A 103 18.31 22.88 -14.48
N GLY A 104 18.33 21.70 -15.11
CA GLY A 104 19.46 21.23 -15.91
C GLY A 104 19.75 22.10 -17.13
N ARG A 105 18.72 22.60 -17.82
CA ARG A 105 18.88 23.51 -18.97
C ARG A 105 19.47 24.88 -18.61
N HIS A 106 19.34 25.31 -17.35
CA HIS A 106 19.90 26.59 -16.88
C HIS A 106 21.35 26.45 -16.37
N GLY A 107 21.80 25.25 -16.01
CA GLY A 107 23.19 24.97 -15.62
C GLY A 107 24.14 24.62 -16.78
N SER A 108 23.62 24.24 -17.94
CA SER A 108 24.45 23.77 -19.08
C SER A 108 25.07 24.86 -19.95
N ARG A 109 24.90 26.17 -19.65
CA ARG A 109 25.56 27.25 -20.41
C ARG A 109 26.93 27.68 -19.83
N THR A 110 27.32 27.19 -18.65
CA THR A 110 28.58 27.61 -17.99
C THR A 110 29.63 26.49 -17.84
N GLN A 111 29.35 25.25 -18.27
CA GLN A 111 30.28 24.11 -18.11
C GLN A 111 30.68 23.39 -19.41
N ALA A 112 30.53 24.02 -20.58
CA ALA A 112 31.00 23.46 -21.84
C ALA A 112 32.52 23.63 -22.09
N ALA A 113 33.29 24.20 -21.15
CA ALA A 113 34.71 24.49 -21.33
C ALA A 113 35.69 23.72 -20.41
N GLY A 114 35.21 22.83 -19.51
CA GLY A 114 36.07 22.32 -18.43
C GLY A 114 36.10 20.82 -18.15
N PHE A 115 35.38 19.98 -18.89
CA PHE A 115 35.25 18.55 -18.52
C PHE A 115 35.37 17.61 -19.72
N ARG A 116 36.50 17.68 -20.44
CA ARG A 116 36.83 16.72 -21.50
C ARG A 116 37.85 15.66 -21.07
N THR A 117 38.11 15.52 -19.76
CA THR A 117 39.21 14.66 -19.28
C THR A 117 38.86 13.94 -17.97
N LYS A 118 37.79 13.14 -17.95
CA LYS A 118 37.54 12.04 -16.97
C LYS A 118 36.22 11.32 -17.30
N ALA A 119 36.22 10.51 -18.34
CA ALA A 119 35.16 9.51 -18.58
C ALA A 119 35.72 8.33 -19.39
N VAL A 120 36.91 7.89 -19.02
CA VAL A 120 37.47 6.56 -19.29
C VAL A 120 38.13 6.18 -17.97
N VAL A 121 37.97 4.93 -17.53
CA VAL A 121 38.23 4.39 -16.17
C VAL A 121 37.03 4.62 -15.23
N ASP A 122 36.32 3.62 -14.71
CA ASP A 122 36.68 2.22 -14.48
C ASP A 122 35.43 1.33 -14.63
N LYS A 123 35.50 0.39 -15.57
CA LYS A 123 34.57 -0.74 -15.65
C LYS A 123 35.34 -1.94 -15.08
N SER A 124 35.64 -1.90 -13.78
CA SER A 124 36.18 -3.07 -13.10
C SER A 124 35.04 -4.02 -12.77
N CYS A 125 35.03 -5.14 -13.49
CA CYS A 125 34.22 -6.31 -13.20
C CYS A 125 34.93 -7.14 -12.14
N ASP A 126 34.74 -6.81 -10.85
CA ASP A 126 35.18 -7.66 -9.74
C ASP A 126 33.99 -7.98 -8.83
N GLY A 127 33.53 -9.24 -8.90
CA GLY A 127 32.84 -10.00 -7.84
C GLY A 127 31.42 -9.60 -7.43
N GLU A 128 30.43 -10.45 -7.76
CA GLU A 128 29.04 -10.41 -7.25
C GLU A 128 28.32 -9.07 -7.43
N GLY A 129 28.02 -8.74 -8.69
CA GLY A 129 27.34 -7.50 -9.08
C GLY A 129 25.91 -7.42 -8.58
N ARG A 130 25.72 -6.98 -7.33
CA ARG A 130 24.42 -6.54 -6.82
C ARG A 130 24.07 -5.22 -7.52
N GLN A 131 23.16 -5.28 -8.49
CA GLN A 131 22.77 -4.10 -9.25
C GLN A 131 22.02 -3.12 -8.32
N TYR A 132 22.68 -2.02 -7.93
CA TYR A 132 22.11 -1.06 -6.98
C TYR A 132 21.04 -0.19 -7.67
N PHE A 133 19.78 -0.52 -7.42
CA PHE A 133 18.63 0.23 -7.91
C PHE A 133 18.25 1.34 -6.91
N PRO A 134 18.48 2.64 -7.22
CA PRO A 134 18.21 3.75 -6.31
C PRO A 134 16.73 3.93 -5.95
N GLU A 135 15.81 3.30 -6.69
CA GLU A 135 14.36 3.29 -6.46
C GLU A 135 13.94 2.40 -5.28
N ILE A 136 14.67 1.32 -5.00
CA ILE A 136 14.29 0.31 -4.00
C ILE A 136 14.22 0.89 -2.58
N PRO A 137 15.20 1.69 -2.11
CA PRO A 137 15.11 2.33 -0.79
C PRO A 137 13.89 3.24 -0.67
N ARG A 138 13.50 3.95 -1.73
CA ARG A 138 12.36 4.88 -1.71
C ARG A 138 11.03 4.15 -1.64
N LEU A 139 10.87 3.10 -2.44
CA LEU A 139 9.71 2.20 -2.39
C LEU A 139 9.57 1.55 -1.01
N ARG A 140 10.69 1.05 -0.45
CA ARG A 140 10.69 0.48 0.91
C ARG A 140 10.31 1.52 1.97
N THR A 141 10.78 2.75 1.87
CA THR A 141 10.32 3.83 2.77
C THR A 141 8.82 4.06 2.63
N ALA A 142 8.28 4.09 1.41
CA ALA A 142 6.85 4.26 1.19
C ALA A 142 6.02 3.12 1.81
N TYR A 143 6.44 1.87 1.63
CA TYR A 143 5.80 0.72 2.27
C TYR A 143 5.92 0.75 3.80
N ALA A 144 7.06 1.15 4.35
CA ALA A 144 7.25 1.25 5.81
C ALA A 144 6.34 2.34 6.42
N VAL A 145 6.19 3.48 5.75
CA VAL A 145 5.26 4.54 6.18
C VAL A 145 3.81 4.05 6.08
N ALA A 146 3.44 3.41 4.96
CA ALA A 146 2.10 2.84 4.80
C ALA A 146 1.78 1.76 5.85
N PHE A 147 2.77 0.94 6.21
CA PHE A 147 2.67 -0.04 7.29
C PHE A 147 2.38 0.67 8.62
N ALA A 148 3.19 1.65 9.01
CA ALA A 148 3.07 2.34 10.29
C ALA A 148 1.69 3.02 10.45
N ILE A 149 1.22 3.69 9.40
CA ILE A 149 -0.07 4.38 9.40
C ILE A 149 -1.23 3.39 9.54
N GLN A 150 -1.22 2.31 8.75
CA GLN A 150 -2.28 1.31 8.79
C GLN A 150 -2.28 0.53 10.11
N ALA A 151 -1.10 0.23 10.67
CA ALA A 151 -0.97 -0.40 11.96
C ALA A 151 -1.50 0.50 13.09
N ALA A 152 -1.15 1.79 13.07
CA ALA A 152 -1.67 2.76 14.04
C ALA A 152 -3.20 2.88 13.96
N GLN A 153 -3.75 2.93 12.74
CA GLN A 153 -5.21 2.96 12.55
C GLN A 153 -5.89 1.69 13.08
N HIS A 154 -5.32 0.50 12.83
CA HIS A 154 -5.85 -0.76 13.35
C HIS A 154 -5.80 -0.83 14.89
N ILE A 155 -4.67 -0.45 15.49
CA ILE A 155 -4.53 -0.44 16.95
C ILE A 155 -5.51 0.56 17.56
N TYR A 156 -5.67 1.74 16.96
CA TYR A 156 -6.64 2.74 17.41
C TYR A 156 -8.07 2.21 17.38
N THR A 157 -8.49 1.56 16.29
CA THR A 157 -9.87 1.03 16.17
C THR A 157 -10.12 -0.13 17.14
N VAL A 158 -9.15 -1.04 17.31
CA VAL A 158 -9.23 -2.14 18.29
C VAL A 158 -9.27 -1.59 19.71
N THR A 159 -8.40 -0.64 20.05
CA THR A 159 -8.39 -0.03 21.39
C THR A 159 -9.70 0.69 21.68
N ARG A 160 -10.21 1.47 20.72
CA ARG A 160 -11.49 2.18 20.87
C ARG A 160 -12.66 1.22 21.06
N THR A 161 -12.72 0.13 20.29
CA THR A 161 -13.78 -0.89 20.44
C THR A 161 -13.66 -1.65 21.76
N TYR A 162 -12.44 -1.95 22.21
CA TYR A 162 -12.19 -2.54 23.53
C TYR A 162 -12.65 -1.63 24.67
N LEU A 163 -12.32 -0.34 24.63
CA LEU A 163 -12.74 0.64 25.64
C LEU A 163 -14.27 0.77 25.71
N LEU A 164 -14.94 0.84 24.55
CA LEU A 164 -16.41 0.84 24.46
C LEU A 164 -17.04 -0.49 24.91
N SER A 165 -16.27 -1.58 24.86
CA SER A 165 -16.74 -2.86 25.39
C SER A 165 -16.65 -2.93 26.91
N CYS A 166 -15.61 -2.35 27.49
CA CYS A 166 -15.43 -2.26 28.95
C CYS A 166 -16.51 -1.41 29.61
N THR A 167 -17.08 -0.43 28.90
CA THR A 167 -18.21 0.39 29.37
C THR A 167 -19.57 -0.31 29.24
N GLY A 168 -19.61 -1.58 28.81
CA GLY A 168 -20.82 -2.38 28.65
C GLY A 168 -21.68 -2.00 27.44
N GLN A 169 -21.22 -1.08 26.59
CA GLN A 169 -21.97 -0.62 25.42
C GLN A 169 -21.88 -1.58 24.23
N LEU A 170 -20.77 -2.34 24.13
CA LEU A 170 -20.50 -3.29 23.05
C LEU A 170 -19.86 -4.56 23.61
N SER A 171 -20.06 -5.72 22.98
CA SER A 171 -19.29 -6.92 23.30
C SER A 171 -18.30 -7.17 22.17
N LEU A 172 -16.99 -7.22 22.49
CA LEU A 172 -15.93 -7.46 21.50
C LEU A 172 -16.16 -8.77 20.72
N VAL A 173 -16.58 -9.81 21.43
CA VAL A 173 -16.93 -11.11 20.83
C VAL A 173 -18.16 -10.97 19.93
N ALA A 174 -19.17 -10.21 20.36
CA ALA A 174 -20.33 -9.94 19.51
C ALA A 174 -19.96 -9.12 18.27
N VAL A 175 -19.05 -8.14 18.38
CA VAL A 175 -18.55 -7.35 17.25
C VAL A 175 -17.79 -8.24 16.27
N LEU A 176 -16.86 -9.06 16.76
CA LEU A 176 -16.09 -9.98 15.93
C LEU A 176 -16.99 -11.03 15.26
N ARG A 177 -17.93 -11.61 16.01
CA ARG A 177 -18.92 -12.56 15.49
C ARG A 177 -19.78 -11.89 14.43
N ASN A 178 -20.32 -10.71 14.70
CA ASN A 178 -21.15 -9.97 13.74
C ASN A 178 -20.34 -9.61 12.47
N LEU A 179 -19.07 -9.24 12.59
CA LEU A 179 -18.17 -8.99 11.46
C LEU A 179 -17.98 -10.22 10.56
N LEU A 180 -17.92 -11.40 11.17
CA LEU A 180 -17.66 -12.67 10.47
C LEU A 180 -18.93 -13.38 9.98
N THR A 181 -20.08 -13.14 10.61
CA THR A 181 -21.30 -13.92 10.35
C THR A 181 -22.47 -13.09 9.84
N LYS A 182 -22.47 -11.75 10.02
CA LYS A 182 -23.56 -10.92 9.51
C LYS A 182 -23.17 -10.30 8.17
N PRO A 183 -24.01 -10.42 7.14
CA PRO A 183 -23.82 -9.68 5.91
C PRO A 183 -23.97 -8.18 6.21
N THR A 184 -23.03 -7.39 5.71
CA THR A 184 -22.97 -5.94 5.90
C THR A 184 -24.07 -5.20 5.10
N VAL A 185 -24.76 -5.91 4.20
CA VAL A 185 -25.84 -5.40 3.34
C VAL A 185 -27.01 -6.39 3.31
N PRO A 186 -28.27 -5.92 3.47
CA PRO A 186 -29.46 -6.77 3.31
C PRO A 186 -29.48 -7.45 1.94
N GLY A 187 -29.64 -8.78 1.91
CA GLY A 187 -29.68 -9.58 0.68
C GLY A 187 -28.35 -10.18 0.21
N GLN A 188 -27.26 -10.09 0.99
CA GLN A 188 -26.04 -10.86 0.74
C GLN A 188 -25.99 -12.16 1.56
N GLU A 189 -25.54 -13.25 0.93
CA GLU A 189 -25.39 -14.57 1.55
C GLU A 189 -24.13 -14.70 2.43
N TYR A 190 -23.11 -13.87 2.20
CA TYR A 190 -21.81 -13.96 2.90
C TYR A 190 -21.49 -12.68 3.68
N ALA A 191 -20.80 -12.85 4.82
CA ALA A 191 -20.16 -11.76 5.54
C ALA A 191 -19.01 -11.22 4.69
N SER A 192 -19.26 -10.09 4.06
CA SER A 192 -18.45 -9.56 2.99
C SER A 192 -17.06 -9.12 3.47
N ILE A 193 -16.91 -8.79 4.76
CA ILE A 193 -15.63 -8.51 5.42
C ILE A 193 -14.78 -9.77 5.60
N ALA A 194 -15.39 -10.90 5.94
CA ALA A 194 -14.68 -12.18 6.08
C ALA A 194 -14.10 -12.64 4.74
N LEU A 195 -14.86 -12.43 3.67
CA LEU A 195 -14.44 -12.75 2.31
C LEU A 195 -13.27 -11.86 1.86
N TYR A 196 -13.31 -10.56 2.15
CA TYR A 196 -12.18 -9.65 1.94
C TYR A 196 -10.93 -10.10 2.72
N ALA A 197 -11.06 -10.33 4.03
CA ALA A 197 -9.93 -10.74 4.87
C ALA A 197 -9.32 -12.07 4.42
N GLY A 198 -10.16 -13.06 4.11
CA GLY A 198 -9.73 -14.35 3.58
C GLY A 198 -9.03 -14.22 2.24
N ALA A 199 -9.54 -13.38 1.34
CA ALA A 199 -8.93 -13.14 0.04
C ALA A 199 -7.56 -12.43 0.16
N THR A 200 -7.44 -11.41 1.03
CA THR A 200 -6.16 -10.74 1.30
C THR A 200 -5.13 -11.67 1.92
N LEU A 201 -5.54 -12.51 2.88
CA LEU A 201 -4.67 -13.53 3.47
C LEU A 201 -4.22 -14.55 2.43
N GLY A 202 -5.15 -15.11 1.66
CA GLY A 202 -4.87 -16.09 0.62
C GLY A 202 -3.93 -15.53 -0.45
N PHE A 203 -4.19 -14.31 -0.93
CA PHE A 203 -3.32 -13.64 -1.88
C PHE A 203 -1.93 -13.37 -1.29
N GLY A 204 -1.83 -12.94 -0.03
CA GLY A 204 -0.55 -12.72 0.63
C GLY A 204 0.28 -13.99 0.75
N LEU A 205 -0.34 -15.11 1.13
CA LEU A 205 0.32 -16.43 1.18
C LEU A 205 0.72 -16.90 -0.21
N TYR A 206 -0.12 -16.69 -1.22
CA TYR A 206 0.21 -16.97 -2.61
C TYR A 206 1.44 -16.17 -3.06
N THR A 207 1.53 -14.87 -2.75
CA THR A 207 2.70 -14.06 -3.10
C THR A 207 3.99 -14.59 -2.47
N VAL A 208 3.95 -14.99 -1.19
CA VAL A 208 5.11 -15.61 -0.51
C VAL A 208 5.50 -16.92 -1.20
N TRP A 209 4.51 -17.76 -1.51
CA TRP A 209 4.73 -19.02 -2.22
C TRP A 209 5.27 -18.80 -3.64
N ASP A 210 4.77 -17.80 -4.37
CA ASP A 210 5.20 -17.47 -5.73
C ASP A 210 6.65 -16.97 -5.75
N ILE A 211 7.05 -16.13 -4.79
CA ILE A 211 8.45 -15.69 -4.64
C ILE A 211 9.36 -16.87 -4.30
N ARG A 212 8.91 -17.78 -3.43
CA ARG A 212 9.64 -19.01 -3.08
C ARG A 212 9.80 -19.96 -4.27
N ARG A 213 8.70 -20.31 -4.95
CA ARG A 213 8.72 -21.30 -6.04
C ARG A 213 9.58 -20.86 -7.22
N ARG A 214 9.73 -19.54 -7.41
CA ARG A 214 10.59 -18.93 -8.44
C ARG A 214 12.08 -18.88 -8.04
N GLY A 215 12.43 -19.31 -6.83
CA GLY A 215 13.82 -19.38 -6.37
C GLY A 215 14.40 -18.08 -5.83
N TYR A 216 13.59 -17.02 -5.65
CA TYR A 216 14.08 -15.74 -5.13
C TYR A 216 14.36 -15.78 -3.61
N THR A 217 13.85 -16.78 -2.89
CA THR A 217 14.04 -16.89 -1.45
C THR A 217 14.14 -18.34 -0.99
N THR A 218 14.68 -18.53 0.21
CA THR A 218 14.79 -19.87 0.83
C THR A 218 13.53 -20.24 1.60
N ASP A 219 13.33 -21.54 1.81
CA ASP A 219 12.19 -22.07 2.57
C ASP A 219 12.05 -21.43 3.96
N ARG A 220 13.17 -21.25 4.68
CA ARG A 220 13.15 -20.64 6.01
C ARG A 220 12.67 -19.19 5.99
N VAL A 221 13.08 -18.41 4.99
CA VAL A 221 12.69 -17.00 4.86
C VAL A 221 11.24 -16.90 4.40
N ALA A 222 10.81 -17.74 3.46
CA ALA A 222 9.42 -17.83 3.02
C ALA A 222 8.49 -18.22 4.16
N SER A 223 8.82 -19.23 4.97
CA SER A 223 8.01 -19.63 6.12
C SER A 223 7.87 -18.51 7.15
N LYS A 224 8.95 -17.79 7.45
CA LYS A 224 8.90 -16.61 8.33
C LYS A 224 8.01 -15.51 7.76
N ALA A 225 8.09 -15.24 6.46
CA ALA A 225 7.23 -14.26 5.79
C ALA A 225 5.76 -14.67 5.83
N ALA A 226 5.45 -15.95 5.55
CA ALA A 226 4.09 -16.49 5.62
C ALA A 226 3.51 -16.38 7.05
N LEU A 227 4.28 -16.75 8.07
CA LEU A 227 3.89 -16.56 9.47
C LEU A 227 3.68 -15.08 9.80
N GLY A 228 4.54 -14.20 9.28
CA GLY A 228 4.39 -12.74 9.39
C GLY A 228 3.10 -12.23 8.76
N VAL A 229 2.70 -12.74 7.59
CA VAL A 229 1.42 -12.39 6.94
C VAL A 229 0.24 -12.82 7.82
N VAL A 230 0.24 -14.06 8.32
CA VAL A 230 -0.84 -14.60 9.18
C VAL A 230 -0.95 -13.80 10.48
N ALA A 231 0.15 -13.66 11.21
CA ALA A 231 0.18 -12.92 12.47
C ALA A 231 -0.17 -11.43 12.25
N GLY A 232 0.29 -10.86 11.14
CA GLY A 232 0.05 -9.47 10.77
C GLY A 232 -1.43 -9.14 10.59
N GLN A 233 -2.23 -10.05 10.02
CA GLN A 233 -3.68 -9.83 9.83
C GLN A 233 -4.36 -9.47 11.16
N VAL A 234 -3.94 -10.10 12.26
CA VAL A 234 -4.56 -9.93 13.58
C VAL A 234 -3.89 -8.78 14.34
N LEU A 235 -2.56 -8.78 14.41
CA LEU A 235 -1.81 -7.88 15.28
C LEU A 235 -1.79 -6.42 14.79
N VAL A 236 -1.59 -6.22 13.50
CA VAL A 236 -1.44 -4.87 12.90
C VAL A 236 -2.50 -4.58 11.85
N GLY A 237 -3.34 -5.55 11.54
CA GLY A 237 -4.42 -5.43 10.57
C GLY A 237 -4.00 -5.83 9.15
N PRO A 238 -4.99 -6.15 8.29
CA PRO A 238 -4.76 -6.70 6.95
C PRO A 238 -3.95 -5.76 6.05
N GLY A 239 -4.24 -4.46 6.12
CA GLY A 239 -3.61 -3.46 5.26
C GLY A 239 -2.14 -3.19 5.62
N ALA A 240 -1.81 -3.16 6.91
CA ALA A 240 -0.42 -3.09 7.37
C ALA A 240 0.34 -4.38 7.00
N ALA A 241 -0.25 -5.55 7.26
CA ALA A 241 0.35 -6.82 6.87
C ALA A 241 0.64 -6.89 5.36
N TYR A 242 -0.28 -6.39 4.53
CA TYR A 242 -0.09 -6.29 3.08
C TYR A 242 1.08 -5.36 2.71
N ALA A 243 1.14 -4.16 3.28
CA ALA A 243 2.26 -3.24 3.04
C ALA A 243 3.62 -3.84 3.49
N GLY A 244 3.64 -4.53 4.63
CA GLY A 244 4.82 -5.24 5.13
C GLY A 244 5.26 -6.38 4.21
N LEU A 245 4.31 -7.11 3.62
CA LEU A 245 4.61 -8.14 2.63
C LEU A 245 5.29 -7.57 1.38
N TRP A 246 4.80 -6.46 0.84
CA TRP A 246 5.45 -5.78 -0.29
C TRP A 246 6.83 -5.25 0.08
N TRP A 247 6.98 -4.63 1.27
CA TRP A 247 8.28 -4.20 1.76
C TRP A 247 9.32 -5.34 1.82
N TRP A 248 8.88 -6.52 2.28
CA TRP A 248 9.72 -7.72 2.30
C TRP A 248 10.03 -8.21 0.88
N GLY A 249 9.01 -8.26 0.02
CA GLY A 249 9.14 -8.67 -1.38
C GLY A 249 10.19 -7.84 -2.14
N GLU A 250 10.14 -6.51 -2.03
CA GLU A 250 11.14 -5.61 -2.60
C GLU A 250 12.55 -5.94 -2.10
N GLY A 251 12.70 -6.24 -0.81
CA GLY A 251 13.99 -6.60 -0.21
C GLY A 251 14.53 -7.95 -0.64
N VAL A 252 13.67 -8.88 -1.05
CA VAL A 252 14.05 -10.19 -1.60
C VAL A 252 14.45 -10.05 -3.06
N LEU A 253 13.61 -9.40 -3.87
CA LEU A 253 13.87 -9.20 -5.30
C LEU A 253 15.15 -8.39 -5.54
N ALA A 254 15.42 -7.38 -4.71
CA ALA A 254 16.64 -6.58 -4.77
C ALA A 254 17.96 -7.36 -4.57
N ARG A 255 17.90 -8.59 -4.04
CA ARG A 255 19.10 -9.42 -3.78
C ARG A 255 19.39 -10.42 -4.89
N CYS A 256 18.41 -10.67 -5.76
CA CYS A 256 18.48 -11.68 -6.81
C CYS A 256 18.75 -11.09 -8.20
N VAL A 257 18.91 -9.76 -8.28
CA VAL A 257 19.33 -8.99 -9.47
C VAL A 257 20.71 -8.40 -9.20
#